data_AF-A0A2G5I0S3-F1
#
_entry.id   AF-A0A2G5I0S3-F1
#
_cell.length_a   1.000
_cell.length_b   1.000
_cell.length_c   1.000
_cell.angle_alpha   90.00
_cell.angle_beta   90.00
_cell.angle_gamma   90.00
#
_symmetry.space_group_name_H-M   'P 1'
#
loop_
_entity.id
_entity.type
_entity.pdbx_description
1 polymer ?
#
loop_
_entity_poly.entity_id
_entity_poly.type
_entity_poly.pdbx_seq_one_letter_code
_entity_poly.pdbx_strand_id
1 'polypeptide(L)'
;MDSSPEMASILLDSDTSSSYEDETGLVLIPKTFPDLLAARSNACPKQLALDSCVRQWTYSQLQRHVAVVADVLQQTGVGPGERVGMCFDLSPWAVVAILASMTLGAAVVPVYPYHAKPRRTTMFREARVRFVIVQDHQYGKDLDDSGYTIIRLMDIDFDAEPRPVINAVSRPEDPAFIAFTSGTTGKPKGIVQTQQAIVTMSTTLARYLNVQDTSRVSQLHPYVFDVSVMEIGMCLATGAMICLTDKGEMMLPSAGEIGPELTKSRITHTTVSPTMLNMMEPAEIPTVRVLSVMGEPLGRNAIEKWASCESRSFYQLWGATEACILQTITTPITKSDRPQNIGYPLLGACRLWIADPSCPDTLLKDGDVGEIVVESRALATEYIGREEETAKAFLGQTKWQDDRSHGRVYRTGDLGRKQNDGSVIFLGRNDNQMNFHDCDRVRERDKGLTEPFSE
;
A
#
# COMPACT_ATOMS: atom_id res chain seq x y z
N MET A 1 -13.79 6.10 -32.25
CA MET A 1 -13.93 4.64 -32.07
C MET A 1 -13.75 4.39 -30.59
N ASP A 2 -14.88 4.22 -29.91
CA ASP A 2 -14.97 3.89 -28.50
C ASP A 2 -14.10 2.67 -28.18
N SER A 3 -13.18 2.85 -27.25
CA SER A 3 -12.50 1.75 -26.57
C SER A 3 -12.64 1.98 -25.07
N SER A 4 -13.89 2.02 -24.60
CA SER A 4 -14.22 1.69 -23.22
C SER A 4 -14.01 0.18 -23.06
N PRO A 5 -13.15 -0.30 -22.16
CA PRO A 5 -12.95 -1.73 -22.00
C PRO A 5 -14.13 -2.34 -21.23
N GLU A 6 -15.13 -2.82 -21.99
CA GLU A 6 -15.89 -3.99 -21.60
C GLU A 6 -14.89 -5.14 -21.41
N MET A 7 -14.51 -5.44 -20.17
CA MET A 7 -14.07 -6.74 -19.63
C MET A 7 -13.43 -6.53 -18.24
N ALA A 8 -14.26 -6.17 -17.26
CA ALA A 8 -13.95 -6.20 -15.82
C ALA A 8 -15.07 -6.88 -15.01
N SER A 9 -15.92 -7.67 -15.67
CA SER A 9 -17.17 -8.23 -15.13
C SER A 9 -17.00 -9.40 -14.14
N ILE A 10 -15.80 -9.64 -13.61
CA ILE A 10 -15.55 -10.73 -12.64
C ILE A 10 -15.15 -10.19 -11.26
N LEU A 11 -14.94 -8.88 -11.09
CA LEU A 11 -14.30 -8.35 -9.88
C LEU A 11 -15.19 -7.53 -8.95
N LEU A 12 -16.38 -7.16 -9.44
CA LEU A 12 -17.56 -6.77 -8.71
C LEU A 12 -18.70 -7.11 -9.67
N ASP A 13 -19.78 -7.76 -9.23
CA ASP A 13 -21.01 -7.70 -10.00
C ASP A 13 -21.25 -6.22 -10.32
N SER A 14 -21.57 -5.86 -11.56
CA SER A 14 -21.91 -4.48 -11.93
C SER A 14 -23.07 -3.93 -11.09
N ASP A 15 -23.86 -4.82 -10.46
CA ASP A 15 -24.90 -4.50 -9.49
C ASP A 15 -24.38 -4.20 -8.06
N THR A 16 -23.11 -4.47 -7.75
CA THR A 16 -22.51 -4.30 -6.40
C THR A 16 -21.54 -3.13 -6.26
N SER A 17 -21.11 -2.44 -7.33
CA SER A 17 -20.29 -1.24 -7.15
C SER A 17 -21.10 -0.10 -6.52
N SER A 18 -22.37 0.04 -6.90
CA SER A 18 -23.26 1.09 -6.35
C SER A 18 -23.60 0.90 -4.87
N SER A 19 -23.49 -0.32 -4.32
CA SER A 19 -23.89 -0.59 -2.93
C SER A 19 -22.81 -0.24 -1.90
N TYR A 20 -21.57 -0.02 -2.34
CA TYR A 20 -20.44 0.35 -1.47
C TYR A 20 -20.05 1.83 -1.59
N GLU A 21 -20.60 2.52 -2.60
CA GLU A 21 -20.41 3.95 -2.85
C GLU A 21 -21.35 4.76 -1.95
N ASP A 22 -20.82 5.79 -1.29
CA ASP A 22 -21.67 6.84 -0.73
C ASP A 22 -22.14 7.82 -1.83
N GLU A 23 -23.02 8.75 -1.48
CA GLU A 23 -23.59 9.72 -2.43
C GLU A 23 -22.54 10.66 -3.04
N THR A 24 -21.30 10.63 -2.55
CA THR A 24 -20.17 11.39 -3.09
C THR A 24 -19.24 10.56 -3.98
N GLY A 25 -19.55 9.27 -4.17
CA GLY A 25 -18.75 8.33 -4.94
C GLY A 25 -17.55 7.76 -4.18
N LEU A 26 -17.47 7.94 -2.85
CA LEU A 26 -16.45 7.28 -2.03
C LEU A 26 -16.93 5.86 -1.69
N VAL A 27 -16.12 4.89 -2.09
CA VAL A 27 -16.32 3.46 -1.89
C VAL A 27 -15.69 3.03 -0.58
N LEU A 28 -16.34 2.13 0.15
CA LEU A 28 -15.69 1.31 1.17
C LEU A 28 -16.13 -0.14 0.99
N ILE A 29 -15.23 -1.00 0.52
CA ILE A 29 -15.50 -2.41 0.23
C ILE A 29 -15.48 -3.18 1.56
N PRO A 30 -16.62 -3.68 2.07
CA PRO A 30 -16.72 -4.36 3.37
C PRO A 30 -16.31 -5.82 3.23
N LYS A 31 -15.07 -6.04 2.81
CA LYS A 31 -14.46 -7.36 2.62
C LYS A 31 -13.12 -7.42 3.33
N THR A 32 -12.70 -8.64 3.58
CA THR A 32 -11.43 -8.96 4.23
C THR A 32 -10.49 -9.70 3.28
N PHE A 33 -9.20 -9.76 3.60
CA PHE A 33 -8.25 -10.62 2.88
C PHE A 33 -8.69 -12.10 2.81
N PRO A 34 -9.17 -12.74 3.90
CA PRO A 34 -9.69 -14.09 3.83
C PRO A 34 -10.94 -14.22 2.93
N ASP A 35 -11.82 -13.21 2.86
CA ASP A 35 -12.94 -13.24 1.91
C ASP A 35 -12.45 -13.31 0.46
N LEU A 36 -11.47 -12.47 0.11
CA LEU A 36 -10.89 -12.45 -1.24
C LEU A 36 -10.19 -13.77 -1.56
N LEU A 37 -9.40 -14.31 -0.63
CA LEU A 37 -8.70 -15.58 -0.82
C LEU A 37 -9.68 -16.74 -0.98
N ALA A 38 -10.71 -16.82 -0.13
CA ALA A 38 -11.73 -17.86 -0.18
C ALA A 38 -12.52 -17.80 -1.49
N ALA A 39 -12.92 -16.60 -1.93
CA ALA A 39 -13.60 -16.40 -3.20
C ALA A 39 -12.76 -16.94 -4.39
N ARG A 40 -11.45 -16.64 -4.41
CA ARG A 40 -10.55 -17.14 -5.45
C ARG A 40 -10.28 -18.64 -5.35
N SER A 41 -10.10 -19.16 -4.14
CA SER A 41 -9.93 -20.60 -3.91
C SER A 41 -11.15 -21.39 -4.39
N ASN A 42 -12.36 -20.87 -4.21
CA ASN A 42 -13.58 -21.54 -4.65
C ASN A 42 -13.83 -21.42 -6.15
N ALA A 43 -13.63 -20.23 -6.74
CA ALA A 43 -13.89 -20.00 -8.15
C ALA A 43 -12.79 -20.58 -9.06
N CYS A 44 -11.52 -20.45 -8.68
CA CYS A 44 -10.36 -20.79 -9.49
C CYS A 44 -9.31 -21.62 -8.69
N PRO A 45 -9.68 -22.78 -8.11
CA PRO A 45 -8.83 -23.51 -7.16
C PRO A 45 -7.45 -23.92 -7.71
N LYS A 46 -7.36 -24.15 -9.03
CA LYS A 46 -6.14 -24.62 -9.71
C LYS A 46 -5.30 -23.50 -10.32
N GLN A 47 -5.78 -22.25 -10.26
CA GLN A 47 -5.01 -21.10 -10.74
C GLN A 47 -3.88 -20.79 -9.77
N LEU A 48 -2.71 -20.45 -10.29
CA LEU A 48 -1.55 -20.05 -9.49
C LEU A 48 -1.82 -18.72 -8.77
N ALA A 49 -1.74 -18.73 -7.45
CA ALA A 49 -1.86 -17.56 -6.59
C ALA A 49 -0.50 -16.98 -6.23
N LEU A 50 0.50 -17.85 -6.07
CA LEU A 50 1.84 -17.47 -5.64
C LEU A 50 2.89 -18.23 -6.46
N ASP A 51 3.90 -17.50 -6.90
CA ASP A 51 5.07 -18.05 -7.60
C ASP A 51 6.34 -17.47 -7.00
N SER A 52 7.28 -18.34 -6.68
CA SER A 52 8.58 -18.01 -6.10
C SER A 52 9.61 -18.99 -6.61
N CYS A 53 10.89 -18.67 -6.40
CA CYS A 53 12.02 -19.52 -6.80
C CYS A 53 11.97 -20.94 -6.23
N VAL A 54 11.37 -21.11 -5.04
CA VAL A 54 11.31 -22.37 -4.32
C VAL A 54 9.98 -23.08 -4.45
N ARG A 55 8.87 -22.34 -4.64
CA ARG A 55 7.52 -22.90 -4.58
C ARG A 55 6.53 -22.16 -5.49
N GLN A 56 5.61 -22.93 -6.03
CA GLN A 56 4.41 -22.46 -6.72
C GLN A 56 3.19 -23.00 -6.00
N TRP A 57 2.25 -22.12 -5.69
CA TRP A 57 1.00 -22.48 -5.04
C TRP A 57 -0.18 -21.98 -5.83
N THR A 58 -1.14 -22.87 -6.04
CA THR A 58 -2.48 -22.50 -6.49
C THR A 58 -3.25 -21.79 -5.38
N TYR A 59 -4.35 -21.11 -5.73
CA TYR A 59 -5.23 -20.47 -4.75
C TYR A 59 -5.74 -21.45 -3.68
N SER A 60 -6.09 -22.68 -4.06
CA SER A 60 -6.50 -23.71 -3.10
C SER A 60 -5.37 -24.17 -2.17
N GLN A 61 -4.14 -24.29 -2.67
CA GLN A 61 -2.97 -24.63 -1.86
C GLN A 61 -2.60 -23.48 -0.91
N LEU A 62 -2.62 -22.23 -1.39
CA LEU A 62 -2.37 -21.06 -0.55
C LEU A 62 -3.41 -20.98 0.58
N GLN A 63 -4.71 -21.13 0.26
CA GLN A 63 -5.79 -21.18 1.25
C GLN A 63 -5.55 -22.29 2.30
N ARG A 64 -5.10 -23.47 1.87
CA ARG A 64 -4.80 -24.57 2.80
C ARG A 64 -3.63 -24.22 3.73
N HIS A 65 -2.53 -23.68 3.20
CA HIS A 65 -1.39 -23.28 4.02
C HIS A 65 -1.76 -22.17 5.02
N VAL A 66 -2.58 -21.21 4.58
CA VAL A 66 -3.14 -20.16 5.46
C VAL A 66 -3.99 -20.79 6.57
N ALA A 67 -4.84 -21.77 6.26
CA ALA A 67 -5.67 -22.45 7.24
C ALA A 67 -4.84 -23.22 8.29
N VAL A 68 -3.76 -23.90 7.88
CA VAL A 68 -2.85 -24.60 8.81
C VAL A 68 -2.17 -23.63 9.77
N VAL A 69 -1.60 -22.54 9.25
CA VAL A 69 -0.95 -21.54 10.11
C VAL A 69 -1.97 -20.83 11.01
N ALA A 70 -3.17 -20.54 10.51
CA ALA A 70 -4.25 -19.96 11.31
C ALA A 70 -4.68 -20.90 12.45
N ASP A 71 -4.75 -22.21 12.23
CA ASP A 71 -5.06 -23.17 13.30
C ASP A 71 -3.97 -23.16 14.39
N VAL A 72 -2.69 -23.16 14.02
CA VAL A 72 -1.58 -23.07 14.99
C VAL A 72 -1.66 -21.75 15.77
N LEU A 73 -1.84 -20.62 15.10
CA LEU A 73 -1.98 -19.32 15.76
C LEU A 73 -3.18 -19.32 16.73
N GLN A 74 -4.33 -19.86 16.30
CA GLN A 74 -5.52 -19.99 17.14
C GLN A 74 -5.25 -20.83 18.40
N GLN A 75 -4.48 -21.94 18.27
CA GLN A 75 -4.10 -22.78 19.41
C GLN A 75 -3.24 -22.05 20.44
N THR A 76 -2.44 -21.09 19.98
CA THR A 76 -1.64 -20.24 20.88
C THR A 76 -2.46 -19.13 21.55
N GLY A 77 -3.71 -18.93 21.13
CA GLY A 77 -4.61 -17.92 21.68
C GLY A 77 -4.72 -16.63 20.85
N VAL A 78 -4.22 -16.62 19.60
CA VAL A 78 -4.44 -15.51 18.67
C VAL A 78 -5.91 -15.48 18.23
N GLY A 79 -6.51 -14.30 18.20
CA GLY A 79 -7.90 -14.08 17.77
C GLY A 79 -8.19 -12.61 17.46
N PRO A 80 -9.48 -12.24 17.34
CA PRO A 80 -9.87 -10.89 16.93
C PRO A 80 -9.35 -9.81 17.88
N GLY A 81 -8.81 -8.72 17.32
CA GLY A 81 -8.23 -7.60 18.09
C GLY A 81 -6.81 -7.84 18.61
N GLU A 82 -6.27 -9.04 18.46
CA GLU A 82 -4.88 -9.33 18.76
C GLU A 82 -3.91 -8.77 17.73
N ARG A 83 -2.64 -8.70 18.11
CA ARG A 83 -1.56 -8.20 17.26
C ARG A 83 -0.43 -9.22 17.22
N VAL A 84 -0.12 -9.67 16.01
CA VAL A 84 0.90 -10.67 15.74
C VAL A 84 2.14 -9.97 15.21
N GLY A 85 3.20 -9.95 16.00
CA GLY A 85 4.53 -9.50 15.56
C GLY A 85 5.08 -10.44 14.49
N MET A 86 5.69 -9.88 13.45
CA MET A 86 6.24 -10.66 12.35
C MET A 86 7.70 -10.29 12.11
N CYS A 87 8.60 -11.28 12.14
CA CYS A 87 10.00 -11.15 11.75
C CYS A 87 10.28 -12.09 10.58
N PHE A 88 10.27 -11.57 9.36
CA PHE A 88 10.39 -12.34 8.13
C PHE A 88 11.22 -11.61 7.10
N ASP A 89 11.96 -12.38 6.30
CA ASP A 89 12.43 -11.94 4.99
C ASP A 89 11.31 -12.07 3.96
N LEU A 90 11.56 -11.59 2.73
CA LEU A 90 10.63 -11.83 1.64
C LEU A 90 10.60 -13.33 1.33
N SER A 91 9.53 -13.97 1.75
CA SER A 91 9.28 -15.38 1.51
C SER A 91 7.79 -15.66 1.29
N PRO A 92 7.45 -16.76 0.59
CA PRO A 92 6.06 -17.20 0.47
C PRO A 92 5.39 -17.42 1.84
N TRP A 93 6.17 -17.83 2.82
CA TRP A 93 5.71 -18.11 4.18
C TRP A 93 5.32 -16.87 4.95
N ALA A 94 5.94 -15.73 4.68
CA ALA A 94 5.52 -14.45 5.22
C ALA A 94 4.12 -14.06 4.70
N VAL A 95 3.82 -14.28 3.40
CA VAL A 95 2.46 -14.08 2.85
C VAL A 95 1.46 -14.97 3.58
N VAL A 96 1.79 -16.25 3.80
CA VAL A 96 0.94 -17.18 4.55
C VAL A 96 0.70 -16.69 5.98
N ALA A 97 1.74 -16.25 6.69
CA ALA A 97 1.63 -15.74 8.06
C ALA A 97 0.81 -14.45 8.15
N ILE A 98 0.93 -13.56 7.16
CA ILE A 98 0.12 -12.34 7.05
C ILE A 98 -1.36 -12.71 6.93
N LEU A 99 -1.69 -13.54 5.93
CA LEU A 99 -3.07 -13.93 5.65
C LEU A 99 -3.66 -14.77 6.78
N ALA A 100 -2.88 -15.63 7.44
CA ALA A 100 -3.32 -16.43 8.57
C ALA A 100 -3.67 -15.57 9.79
N SER A 101 -2.86 -14.56 10.10
CA SER A 101 -3.14 -13.61 11.18
C SER A 101 -4.42 -12.81 10.88
N MET A 102 -4.54 -12.30 9.66
CA MET A 102 -5.72 -11.58 9.17
C MET A 102 -6.98 -12.46 9.13
N THR A 103 -6.84 -13.77 8.90
CA THR A 103 -7.94 -14.76 8.97
C THR A 103 -8.53 -14.84 10.37
N LEU A 104 -7.70 -14.66 11.40
CA LEU A 104 -8.14 -14.68 12.81
C LEU A 104 -8.63 -13.31 13.30
N GLY A 105 -8.77 -12.31 12.44
CA GLY A 105 -9.11 -10.94 12.84
C GLY A 105 -8.00 -10.23 13.63
N ALA A 106 -6.77 -10.74 13.56
CA ALA A 106 -5.61 -10.15 14.19
C ALA A 106 -4.85 -9.24 13.21
N ALA A 107 -4.29 -8.15 13.72
CA ALA A 107 -3.42 -7.29 12.94
C ALA A 107 -1.99 -7.83 12.91
N VAL A 108 -1.32 -7.66 11.78
CA VAL A 108 0.11 -7.95 11.66
C VAL A 108 0.94 -6.72 12.01
N VAL A 109 2.04 -6.95 12.73
CA VAL A 109 3.04 -5.95 13.09
C VAL A 109 4.38 -6.39 12.52
N PRO A 110 4.66 -6.12 11.24
CA PRO A 110 5.92 -6.49 10.62
C PRO A 110 7.07 -5.63 11.14
N VAL A 111 8.19 -6.28 11.47
CA VAL A 111 9.46 -5.63 11.76
C VAL A 111 10.58 -6.26 10.95
N TYR A 112 11.55 -5.46 10.56
CA TYR A 112 12.66 -5.96 9.77
C TYR A 112 13.52 -6.88 10.65
N PRO A 113 13.78 -8.14 10.24
CA PRO A 113 14.45 -9.12 11.07
C PRO A 113 15.86 -8.70 11.49
N TYR A 114 16.57 -7.96 10.64
CA TYR A 114 17.94 -7.51 10.91
C TYR A 114 18.02 -6.19 11.68
N HIS A 115 16.88 -5.60 12.06
CA HIS A 115 16.91 -4.53 13.06
C HIS A 115 17.47 -5.08 14.38
N ALA A 116 18.33 -4.29 15.04
CA ALA A 116 18.83 -4.62 16.37
C ALA A 116 17.67 -4.93 17.32
N LYS A 117 17.83 -5.97 18.16
CA LYS A 117 16.83 -6.44 19.12
C LYS A 117 16.07 -5.30 19.84
N PRO A 118 16.72 -4.26 20.40
CA PRO A 118 16.01 -3.21 21.12
C PRO A 118 15.01 -2.43 20.25
N ARG A 119 15.28 -2.27 18.96
CA ARG A 119 14.37 -1.61 18.02
C ARG A 119 13.13 -2.47 17.77
N ARG A 120 13.33 -3.77 17.49
CA ARG A 120 12.22 -4.74 17.28
C ARG A 120 11.34 -4.83 18.53
N THR A 121 11.93 -5.02 19.71
CA THR A 121 11.18 -5.12 20.96
C THR A 121 10.48 -3.81 21.34
N THR A 122 11.08 -2.64 21.03
CA THR A 122 10.40 -1.36 21.21
C THR A 122 9.15 -1.27 20.33
N MET A 123 9.24 -1.58 19.03
CA MET A 123 8.09 -1.56 18.13
C MET A 123 6.99 -2.52 18.59
N PHE A 124 7.34 -3.75 18.96
CA PHE A 124 6.39 -4.73 19.50
C PHE A 124 5.73 -4.25 20.80
N ARG A 125 6.48 -3.64 21.71
CA ARG A 125 5.93 -3.07 22.95
C ARG A 125 4.98 -1.91 22.67
N GLU A 126 5.36 -0.97 21.81
CA GLU A 126 4.48 0.16 21.43
C GLU A 126 3.18 -0.38 20.77
N ALA A 127 3.31 -1.41 19.92
CA ALA A 127 2.18 -2.10 19.33
C ALA A 127 1.48 -3.09 20.29
N ARG A 128 1.88 -3.23 21.55
CA ARG A 128 1.26 -4.16 22.52
C ARG A 128 1.18 -5.61 22.00
N VAL A 129 2.19 -6.05 21.25
CA VAL A 129 2.29 -7.40 20.70
C VAL A 129 2.49 -8.41 21.83
N ARG A 130 1.79 -9.54 21.75
CA ARG A 130 1.99 -10.69 22.66
C ARG A 130 2.48 -11.94 21.94
N PHE A 131 2.07 -12.12 20.70
CA PHE A 131 2.40 -13.24 19.85
C PHE A 131 3.39 -12.79 18.77
N VAL A 132 4.46 -13.51 18.56
CA VAL A 132 5.41 -13.23 17.48
C VAL A 132 5.56 -14.48 16.63
N ILE A 133 5.24 -14.38 15.35
CA ILE A 133 5.53 -15.44 14.39
C ILE A 133 6.85 -15.12 13.66
N VAL A 134 7.70 -16.12 13.51
CA VAL A 134 9.01 -16.01 12.87
C VAL A 134 9.22 -17.13 11.85
N GLN A 135 10.07 -16.87 10.86
CA GLN A 135 10.36 -17.84 9.81
C GLN A 135 11.05 -19.10 10.35
N ASP A 136 12.11 -18.93 11.14
CA ASP A 136 12.89 -20.02 11.70
C ASP A 136 13.42 -19.70 13.11
N HIS A 137 14.18 -20.63 13.69
CA HIS A 137 14.78 -20.47 15.02
C HIS A 137 15.74 -19.27 15.13
N GLN A 138 16.46 -18.90 14.06
CA GLN A 138 17.45 -17.82 14.12
C GLN A 138 16.79 -16.45 14.29
N TYR A 139 15.69 -16.19 13.57
CA TYR A 139 14.98 -14.89 13.63
C TYR A 139 14.32 -14.59 14.98
N GLY A 140 13.98 -15.64 15.74
CA GLY A 140 13.32 -15.51 17.05
C GLY A 140 14.22 -15.78 18.25
N LYS A 141 15.43 -16.30 18.08
CA LYS A 141 16.32 -16.70 19.19
C LYS A 141 16.60 -15.56 20.16
N ASP A 142 16.77 -14.35 19.64
CA ASP A 142 17.04 -13.18 20.46
C ASP A 142 15.76 -12.59 21.09
N LEU A 143 14.57 -13.09 20.76
CA LEU A 143 13.29 -12.68 21.33
C LEU A 143 12.77 -13.65 22.40
N ASP A 144 13.40 -14.82 22.60
CA ASP A 144 12.93 -15.87 23.51
C ASP A 144 12.89 -15.43 24.99
N ASP A 145 13.76 -14.51 25.38
CA ASP A 145 13.83 -13.93 26.72
C ASP A 145 12.91 -12.70 26.91
N SER A 146 12.15 -12.33 25.87
CA SER A 146 11.39 -11.07 25.83
C SER A 146 9.93 -11.20 26.28
N GLY A 147 9.50 -12.39 26.72
CA GLY A 147 8.16 -12.65 27.26
C GLY A 147 7.04 -12.78 26.22
N TYR A 148 7.38 -12.80 24.93
CA TYR A 148 6.44 -13.06 23.85
C TYR A 148 6.18 -14.56 23.69
N THR A 149 4.97 -14.93 23.26
CA THR A 149 4.70 -16.27 22.75
C THR A 149 5.25 -16.36 21.32
N ILE A 150 6.37 -17.07 21.14
CA ILE A 150 7.01 -17.22 19.84
C ILE A 150 6.46 -18.44 19.10
N ILE A 151 5.92 -18.22 17.90
CA ILE A 151 5.50 -19.25 16.95
C ILE A 151 6.53 -19.33 15.84
N ARG A 152 6.99 -20.54 15.50
CA ARG A 152 8.00 -20.75 14.46
C ARG A 152 7.39 -21.51 13.31
N LEU A 153 7.46 -20.96 12.09
CA LEU A 153 6.86 -21.62 10.94
C LEU A 153 7.52 -22.96 10.61
N MET A 154 8.83 -23.09 10.85
CA MET A 154 9.55 -24.34 10.61
C MET A 154 9.10 -25.52 11.48
N ASP A 155 8.42 -25.26 12.59
CA ASP A 155 7.92 -26.28 13.52
C ASP A 155 6.47 -26.69 13.18
N ILE A 156 5.85 -26.06 12.17
CA ILE A 156 4.47 -26.35 11.77
C ILE A 156 4.44 -27.54 10.81
N ASP A 157 3.62 -28.54 11.15
CA ASP A 157 3.27 -29.64 10.26
C ASP A 157 2.24 -29.15 9.21
N PHE A 158 2.70 -28.95 7.99
CA PHE A 158 1.86 -28.51 6.87
C PHE A 158 1.03 -29.62 6.23
N ASP A 159 1.28 -30.87 6.58
CA ASP A 159 0.48 -32.02 6.12
C ASP A 159 -0.73 -32.27 7.03
N ALA A 160 -0.73 -31.71 8.24
CA ALA A 160 -1.85 -31.79 9.17
C ALA A 160 -3.15 -31.23 8.57
N GLU A 161 -4.28 -31.84 8.94
CA GLU A 161 -5.59 -31.30 8.57
C GLU A 161 -5.92 -30.12 9.50
N PRO A 162 -6.07 -28.89 8.97
CA PRO A 162 -6.33 -27.74 9.80
C PRO A 162 -7.71 -27.86 10.43
N ARG A 163 -7.80 -27.59 11.74
CA ARG A 163 -9.11 -27.50 12.38
C ARG A 163 -9.83 -26.25 11.89
N PRO A 164 -11.18 -26.28 11.75
CA PRO A 164 -11.94 -25.09 11.43
C PRO A 164 -11.62 -23.96 12.41
N VAL A 165 -11.60 -22.73 11.93
CA VAL A 165 -11.45 -21.56 12.80
C VAL A 165 -12.70 -21.49 13.70
N ILE A 166 -12.52 -21.68 15.01
CA ILE A 166 -13.61 -21.90 15.98
C ILE A 166 -14.12 -20.57 16.53
N ASN A 167 -13.25 -19.55 16.62
CA ASN A 167 -13.49 -18.33 17.41
C ASN A 167 -13.44 -17.00 16.63
N ALA A 168 -13.12 -17.00 15.33
CA ALA A 168 -12.74 -15.77 14.63
C ALA A 168 -13.32 -15.70 13.21
N VAL A 169 -14.43 -14.98 13.05
CA VAL A 169 -14.77 -14.42 11.73
C VAL A 169 -14.11 -13.06 11.68
N SER A 170 -13.00 -12.96 10.93
CA SER A 170 -12.39 -11.69 10.56
C SER A 170 -13.46 -10.74 10.02
N ARG A 171 -13.48 -9.50 10.51
CA ARG A 171 -14.44 -8.47 10.11
C ARG A 171 -13.77 -7.41 9.24
N PRO A 172 -14.51 -6.79 8.31
CA PRO A 172 -13.98 -5.71 7.47
C PRO A 172 -13.35 -4.55 8.28
N GLU A 173 -13.91 -4.23 9.45
CA GLU A 173 -13.42 -3.18 10.33
C GLU A 173 -12.22 -3.59 11.22
N ASP A 174 -11.87 -4.88 11.25
CA ASP A 174 -10.77 -5.36 12.10
C ASP A 174 -9.43 -4.72 11.66
N PRO A 175 -8.56 -4.33 12.62
CA PRO A 175 -7.18 -4.02 12.35
C PRO A 175 -6.48 -5.14 11.58
N ALA A 176 -5.84 -4.81 10.47
CA ALA A 176 -5.19 -5.78 9.58
C ALA A 176 -3.67 -5.61 9.56
N PHE A 177 -3.19 -4.36 9.46
CA PHE A 177 -1.77 -4.06 9.29
C PHE A 177 -1.37 -2.86 10.13
N ILE A 178 -0.24 -2.97 10.82
CA ILE A 178 0.34 -1.90 11.64
C ILE A 178 1.71 -1.55 11.08
N ALA A 179 1.74 -0.47 10.30
CA ALA A 179 2.97 0.09 9.77
C ALA A 179 3.64 0.98 10.83
N PHE A 180 4.95 0.90 10.95
CA PHE A 180 5.71 1.79 11.82
C PHE A 180 6.50 2.81 11.00
N THR A 181 6.27 4.10 11.27
CA THR A 181 7.04 5.19 10.69
C THR A 181 7.97 5.83 11.72
N SER A 182 9.00 6.52 11.23
CA SER A 182 9.88 7.34 12.07
C SER A 182 9.06 8.49 12.65
N GLY A 183 8.75 8.44 13.94
CA GLY A 183 8.06 9.54 14.62
C GLY A 183 8.97 10.77 14.75
N THR A 184 8.37 11.96 14.79
CA THR A 184 9.07 13.25 14.97
C THR A 184 9.89 13.30 16.27
N THR A 185 9.48 12.54 17.29
CA THR A 185 10.17 12.41 18.58
C THR A 185 11.25 11.32 18.60
N GLY A 186 11.57 10.70 17.45
CA GLY A 186 12.51 9.58 17.33
C GLY A 186 11.97 8.21 17.80
N LYS A 187 10.81 8.18 18.48
CA LYS A 187 10.11 6.93 18.81
C LYS A 187 9.25 6.48 17.63
N PRO A 188 9.30 5.20 17.22
CA PRO A 188 8.44 4.68 16.16
C PRO A 188 6.95 4.96 16.45
N LYS A 189 6.20 5.34 15.42
CA LYS A 189 4.75 5.61 15.48
C LYS A 189 4.03 4.51 14.71
N GLY A 190 3.20 3.72 15.40
CA GLY A 190 2.42 2.64 14.78
C GLY A 190 1.11 3.18 14.21
N ILE A 191 0.86 2.93 12.93
CA ILE A 191 -0.32 3.39 12.18
C ILE A 191 -1.20 2.19 11.90
N VAL A 192 -2.47 2.24 12.32
CA VAL A 192 -3.38 1.08 12.27
C VAL A 192 -4.29 1.14 11.04
N GLN A 193 -4.10 0.23 10.09
CA GLN A 193 -4.94 0.08 8.90
C GLN A 193 -5.90 -1.11 9.05
N THR A 194 -7.14 -0.96 8.61
CA THR A 194 -8.18 -2.00 8.68
C THR A 194 -8.20 -2.88 7.43
N GLN A 195 -8.84 -4.05 7.52
CA GLN A 195 -9.02 -4.96 6.39
C GLN A 195 -9.68 -4.24 5.19
N GLN A 196 -10.85 -3.64 5.42
CA GLN A 196 -11.63 -2.96 4.38
C GLN A 196 -10.92 -1.77 3.77
N ALA A 197 -10.10 -1.05 4.54
CA ALA A 197 -9.34 0.09 4.02
C ALA A 197 -8.33 -0.39 2.96
N ILE A 198 -7.53 -1.41 3.31
CA ILE A 198 -6.52 -1.96 2.40
C ILE A 198 -7.20 -2.64 1.20
N VAL A 199 -8.27 -3.42 1.42
CA VAL A 199 -9.03 -4.06 0.33
C VAL A 199 -9.61 -3.03 -0.62
N THR A 200 -10.18 -1.94 -0.11
CA THR A 200 -10.74 -0.85 -0.93
C THR A 200 -9.67 -0.20 -1.79
N MET A 201 -8.54 0.18 -1.19
CA MET A 201 -7.45 0.82 -1.93
C MET A 201 -6.85 -0.15 -2.96
N SER A 202 -6.50 -1.38 -2.57
CA SER A 202 -5.89 -2.36 -3.47
C SER A 202 -6.80 -2.72 -4.64
N THR A 203 -8.10 -2.92 -4.39
CA THR A 203 -9.06 -3.24 -5.44
C THR A 203 -9.24 -2.07 -6.41
N THR A 204 -9.26 -0.84 -5.89
CA THR A 204 -9.39 0.37 -6.71
C THR A 204 -8.14 0.55 -7.56
N LEU A 205 -6.95 0.49 -6.96
CA LEU A 205 -5.67 0.62 -7.67
C LEU A 205 -5.49 -0.45 -8.74
N ALA A 206 -5.89 -1.69 -8.45
CA ALA A 206 -5.82 -2.79 -9.41
C ALA A 206 -6.58 -2.46 -10.72
N ARG A 207 -7.72 -1.75 -10.66
CA ARG A 207 -8.45 -1.31 -11.85
C ARG A 207 -7.66 -0.26 -12.64
N TYR A 208 -7.10 0.73 -11.95
CA TYR A 208 -6.31 1.79 -12.57
C TYR A 208 -5.04 1.26 -13.24
N LEU A 209 -4.40 0.27 -12.62
CA LEU A 209 -3.21 -0.40 -13.16
C LEU A 209 -3.55 -1.55 -14.12
N ASN A 210 -4.84 -1.79 -14.41
CA ASN A 210 -5.32 -2.89 -15.26
C ASN A 210 -4.73 -4.26 -14.85
N VAL A 211 -4.70 -4.53 -13.54
CA VAL A 211 -4.31 -5.84 -13.01
C VAL A 211 -5.43 -6.83 -13.29
N GLN A 212 -5.08 -7.89 -14.02
CA GLN A 212 -5.96 -8.98 -14.43
C GLN A 212 -5.51 -10.32 -13.83
N ASP A 213 -6.35 -11.34 -13.91
CA ASP A 213 -6.07 -12.70 -13.42
C ASP A 213 -4.81 -13.36 -14.06
N THR A 214 -4.43 -12.94 -15.27
CA THR A 214 -3.20 -13.32 -15.98
C THR A 214 -1.97 -12.52 -15.57
N SER A 215 -2.14 -11.54 -14.67
CA SER A 215 -1.06 -10.66 -14.22
C SER A 215 -0.17 -11.36 -13.22
N ARG A 216 1.11 -10.99 -13.29
CA ARG A 216 2.18 -11.38 -12.38
C ARG A 216 2.68 -10.11 -11.71
N VAL A 217 2.22 -9.91 -10.48
CA VAL A 217 2.52 -8.73 -9.66
C VAL A 217 3.72 -9.06 -8.80
N SER A 218 4.74 -8.22 -8.85
CA SER A 218 5.94 -8.44 -8.05
C SER A 218 5.66 -8.19 -6.56
N GLN A 219 6.10 -9.10 -5.69
CA GLN A 219 6.18 -8.90 -4.25
C GLN A 219 7.63 -8.54 -3.90
N LEU A 220 7.98 -7.25 -4.00
CA LEU A 220 9.36 -6.77 -3.85
C LEU A 220 9.58 -5.97 -2.58
N HIS A 221 8.53 -5.33 -2.07
CA HIS A 221 8.68 -4.42 -0.94
C HIS A 221 8.81 -5.22 0.35
N PRO A 222 9.81 -4.91 1.20
CA PRO A 222 9.88 -5.47 2.54
C PRO A 222 8.54 -5.37 3.27
N TYR A 223 8.14 -6.42 3.97
CA TYR A 223 6.82 -6.49 4.62
C TYR A 223 6.59 -5.42 5.68
N VAL A 224 7.62 -4.68 6.11
CA VAL A 224 7.48 -3.53 7.00
C VAL A 224 6.82 -2.32 6.34
N PHE A 225 6.82 -2.26 5.00
CA PHE A 225 6.15 -1.24 4.22
C PHE A 225 4.76 -1.72 3.80
N ASP A 226 3.78 -0.85 3.91
CA ASP A 226 2.38 -1.11 3.59
C ASP A 226 2.15 -1.37 2.08
N VAL A 227 3.03 -0.88 1.20
CA VAL A 227 3.06 -1.27 -0.23
C VAL A 227 3.14 -2.80 -0.42
N SER A 228 3.75 -3.53 0.51
CA SER A 228 3.81 -5.00 0.44
C SER A 228 2.43 -5.67 0.57
N VAL A 229 1.52 -5.11 1.38
CA VAL A 229 0.15 -5.64 1.51
C VAL A 229 -0.76 -5.12 0.41
N MET A 230 -0.42 -3.98 -0.19
CA MET A 230 -1.05 -3.53 -1.44
C MET A 230 -0.85 -4.55 -2.57
N GLU A 231 0.39 -5.04 -2.75
CA GLU A 231 0.75 -6.05 -3.76
C GLU A 231 -0.08 -7.34 -3.59
N ILE A 232 -0.13 -7.88 -2.36
CA ILE A 232 -0.95 -9.04 -2.02
C ILE A 232 -2.44 -8.75 -2.28
N GLY A 233 -2.94 -7.61 -1.82
CA GLY A 233 -4.34 -7.21 -1.97
C GLY A 233 -4.79 -7.11 -3.42
N MET A 234 -3.96 -6.52 -4.30
CA MET A 234 -4.25 -6.45 -5.74
C MET A 234 -4.39 -7.84 -6.34
N CYS A 235 -3.50 -8.78 -5.97
CA CYS A 235 -3.57 -10.16 -6.46
C CYS A 235 -4.85 -10.86 -6.04
N LEU A 236 -5.18 -10.86 -4.75
CA LEU A 236 -6.39 -11.53 -4.26
C LEU A 236 -7.66 -10.89 -4.82
N ALA A 237 -7.67 -9.56 -4.94
CA ALA A 237 -8.79 -8.81 -5.51
C ALA A 237 -9.06 -9.20 -6.96
N THR A 238 -8.04 -9.51 -7.76
CA THR A 238 -8.14 -9.72 -9.22
C THR A 238 -7.97 -11.15 -9.70
N GLY A 239 -7.46 -12.04 -8.85
CA GLY A 239 -7.02 -13.38 -9.25
C GLY A 239 -5.60 -13.41 -9.82
N ALA A 240 -4.88 -12.28 -9.86
CA ALA A 240 -3.50 -12.24 -10.31
C ALA A 240 -2.56 -13.04 -9.39
N MET A 241 -1.33 -13.22 -9.83
CA MET A 241 -0.32 -13.99 -9.12
C MET A 241 0.64 -13.09 -8.33
N ILE A 242 0.86 -13.44 -7.06
CA ILE A 242 1.89 -12.87 -6.19
C ILE A 242 3.23 -13.50 -6.58
N CYS A 243 4.16 -12.72 -7.11
CA CYS A 243 5.44 -13.23 -7.60
C CYS A 243 6.60 -12.71 -6.75
N LEU A 244 7.23 -13.60 -5.98
CA LEU A 244 8.46 -13.31 -5.24
C LEU A 244 9.67 -13.58 -6.13
N THR A 245 10.65 -12.68 -6.13
CA THR A 245 11.94 -12.87 -6.81
C THR A 245 12.90 -13.69 -5.92
N ASP A 246 13.91 -14.32 -6.52
CA ASP A 246 14.83 -15.23 -5.83
C ASP A 246 15.63 -14.55 -4.71
N LYS A 247 15.84 -13.23 -4.81
CA LYS A 247 16.63 -12.46 -3.85
C LYS A 247 15.74 -11.65 -2.91
N GLY A 248 14.93 -12.37 -2.14
CA GLY A 248 14.07 -11.81 -1.10
C GLY A 248 14.77 -11.02 0.03
N GLU A 249 16.09 -10.88 -0.03
CA GLU A 249 16.92 -10.14 0.93
C GLU A 249 17.24 -8.69 0.50
N MET A 250 16.83 -8.28 -0.71
CA MET A 250 17.25 -6.99 -1.24
C MET A 250 16.51 -5.80 -0.60
N MET A 251 16.88 -5.40 0.62
CA MET A 251 16.60 -4.03 1.11
C MET A 251 17.15 -2.99 0.14
N LEU A 252 18.26 -3.31 -0.53
CA LEU A 252 18.90 -2.54 -1.58
C LEU A 252 19.58 -3.53 -2.56
N PRO A 253 18.93 -3.90 -3.66
CA PRO A 253 19.58 -4.63 -4.74
C PRO A 253 20.85 -3.89 -5.18
N SER A 254 21.91 -4.62 -5.51
CA SER A 254 23.00 -3.99 -6.26
C SER A 254 22.46 -3.53 -7.62
N ALA A 255 22.98 -2.41 -8.14
CA ALA A 255 22.60 -1.94 -9.47
C ALA A 255 22.80 -3.06 -10.52
N GLY A 256 21.83 -3.23 -11.41
CA GLY A 256 21.82 -4.28 -12.44
C GLY A 256 21.25 -5.65 -12.02
N GLU A 257 20.83 -5.86 -10.77
CA GLU A 257 20.25 -7.15 -10.37
C GLU A 257 18.72 -7.20 -10.46
N ILE A 258 18.04 -6.06 -10.27
CA ILE A 258 16.58 -6.01 -10.19
C ILE A 258 15.95 -6.41 -11.53
N GLY A 259 16.37 -5.75 -12.62
CA GLY A 259 15.77 -5.94 -13.93
C GLY A 259 15.81 -7.40 -14.41
N PRO A 260 16.97 -8.08 -14.37
CA PRO A 260 17.08 -9.50 -14.66
C PRO A 260 16.17 -10.39 -13.81
N GLU A 261 16.02 -10.13 -12.51
CA GLU A 261 15.15 -10.91 -11.62
C GLU A 261 13.67 -10.72 -11.95
N LEU A 262 13.24 -9.49 -12.28
CA LEU A 262 11.88 -9.22 -12.73
C LEU A 262 11.57 -9.98 -14.04
N THR A 263 12.53 -10.00 -14.97
CA THR A 263 12.38 -10.73 -16.23
C THR A 263 12.36 -12.23 -16.04
N LYS A 264 13.27 -12.78 -15.22
CA LYS A 264 13.32 -14.20 -14.85
C LYS A 264 12.00 -14.66 -14.24
N SER A 265 11.44 -13.85 -13.34
CA SER A 265 10.16 -14.11 -12.69
C SER A 265 8.96 -13.77 -13.58
N ARG A 266 9.19 -13.30 -14.82
CA ARG A 266 8.18 -12.91 -15.80
C ARG A 266 7.18 -11.91 -15.23
N ILE A 267 7.67 -10.95 -14.44
CA ILE A 267 6.86 -9.91 -13.83
C ILE A 267 6.22 -9.07 -14.93
N THR A 268 4.95 -8.73 -14.72
CA THR A 268 4.15 -7.91 -15.64
C THR A 268 3.77 -6.56 -15.04
N HIS A 269 3.59 -6.52 -13.73
CA HIS A 269 3.23 -5.33 -12.96
C HIS A 269 4.20 -5.21 -11.80
N THR A 270 4.83 -4.03 -11.66
CA THR A 270 5.74 -3.78 -10.55
C THR A 270 5.65 -2.33 -10.11
N THR A 271 5.83 -2.12 -8.80
CA THR A 271 6.03 -0.80 -8.21
C THR A 271 7.43 -0.78 -7.62
N VAL A 272 8.17 0.31 -7.80
CA VAL A 272 9.53 0.48 -7.27
C VAL A 272 9.73 1.91 -6.76
N SER A 273 10.72 2.17 -5.92
CA SER A 273 11.08 3.56 -5.63
C SER A 273 11.83 4.20 -6.81
N PRO A 274 11.81 5.53 -6.97
CA PRO A 274 12.69 6.23 -7.92
C PRO A 274 14.17 5.87 -7.78
N THR A 275 14.68 5.66 -6.56
CA THR A 275 16.03 5.13 -6.34
C THR A 275 16.24 3.77 -7.01
N MET A 276 15.32 2.82 -6.83
CA MET A 276 15.38 1.51 -7.50
C MET A 276 15.23 1.62 -9.02
N LEU A 277 14.35 2.50 -9.49
CA LEU A 277 14.14 2.74 -10.92
C LEU A 277 15.42 3.22 -11.61
N ASN A 278 16.20 4.08 -10.96
CA ASN A 278 17.45 4.60 -11.50
C ASN A 278 18.55 3.54 -11.63
N MET A 279 18.42 2.41 -10.92
CA MET A 279 19.36 1.29 -10.98
C MET A 279 19.05 0.25 -12.08
N MET A 280 17.97 0.44 -12.83
CA MET A 280 17.52 -0.46 -13.89
C MET A 280 17.55 0.21 -15.26
N GLU A 281 17.59 -0.57 -16.32
CA GLU A 281 17.39 -0.13 -17.70
C GLU A 281 16.07 -0.62 -18.29
N PRO A 282 15.38 0.16 -19.16
CA PRO A 282 14.13 -0.26 -19.77
C PRO A 282 14.18 -1.62 -20.49
N ALA A 283 15.33 -1.91 -21.10
CA ALA A 283 15.61 -3.14 -21.85
C ALA A 283 15.80 -4.37 -20.94
N GLU A 284 16.08 -4.20 -19.65
CA GLU A 284 16.25 -5.30 -18.70
C GLU A 284 14.93 -5.91 -18.24
N ILE A 285 13.81 -5.18 -18.40
CA ILE A 285 12.48 -5.59 -17.93
C ILE A 285 11.42 -5.69 -19.06
N PRO A 286 11.69 -6.40 -20.18
CA PRO A 286 10.78 -6.46 -21.33
C PRO A 286 9.42 -7.10 -21.00
N THR A 287 9.32 -7.89 -19.92
CA THR A 287 8.05 -8.52 -19.52
C THR A 287 7.12 -7.56 -18.77
N VAL A 288 7.65 -6.47 -18.22
CA VAL A 288 6.91 -5.49 -17.42
C VAL A 288 6.12 -4.57 -18.34
N ARG A 289 4.78 -4.69 -18.24
CA ARG A 289 3.78 -3.94 -19.00
C ARG A 289 3.29 -2.70 -18.25
N VAL A 290 3.29 -2.78 -16.92
CA VAL A 290 2.91 -1.68 -16.03
C VAL A 290 4.01 -1.48 -15.01
N LEU A 291 4.64 -0.31 -15.07
CA LEU A 291 5.68 0.13 -14.17
C LEU A 291 5.17 1.33 -13.39
N SER A 292 5.19 1.24 -12.06
CA SER A 292 4.81 2.35 -11.19
C SER A 292 5.97 2.77 -10.31
N VAL A 293 6.06 4.05 -9.98
CA VAL A 293 7.00 4.58 -8.98
C VAL A 293 6.33 5.32 -7.86
N MET A 294 6.79 5.08 -6.63
CA MET A 294 6.22 5.67 -5.42
C MET A 294 7.28 5.88 -4.33
N GLY A 295 6.99 6.74 -3.35
CA GLY A 295 7.71 6.82 -2.08
C GLY A 295 8.86 7.83 -2.06
N GLU A 296 9.30 8.33 -3.22
CA GLU A 296 10.31 9.39 -3.33
C GLU A 296 9.92 10.35 -4.47
N PRO A 297 10.46 11.58 -4.51
CA PRO A 297 10.30 12.48 -5.65
C PRO A 297 10.90 11.87 -6.93
N LEU A 298 10.13 11.91 -8.03
CA LEU A 298 10.61 11.46 -9.33
C LEU A 298 11.54 12.52 -9.96
N GLY A 299 12.62 12.07 -10.60
CA GLY A 299 13.56 12.93 -11.32
C GLY A 299 13.26 13.07 -12.81
N ARG A 300 13.63 14.21 -13.42
CA ARG A 300 13.46 14.46 -14.86
C ARG A 300 14.16 13.41 -15.74
N ASN A 301 15.35 12.97 -15.35
CA ASN A 301 16.12 11.95 -16.07
C ASN A 301 15.37 10.61 -16.11
N ALA A 302 14.69 10.24 -15.02
CA ALA A 302 13.88 9.02 -14.98
C ALA A 302 12.70 9.11 -15.96
N ILE A 303 12.00 10.25 -16.02
CA ILE A 303 10.94 10.45 -17.01
C ILE A 303 11.49 10.32 -18.44
N GLU A 304 12.60 10.99 -18.75
CA GLU A 304 13.19 10.93 -20.10
C GLU A 304 13.56 9.51 -20.53
N LYS A 305 14.08 8.71 -19.59
CA LYS A 305 14.51 7.32 -19.80
C LYS A 305 13.33 6.36 -19.94
N TRP A 306 12.31 6.49 -19.09
CA TRP A 306 11.26 5.48 -18.96
C TRP A 306 10.00 5.81 -19.76
N ALA A 307 9.68 7.08 -19.98
CA ALA A 307 8.51 7.51 -20.76
C ALA A 307 8.66 7.27 -22.28
N SER A 308 9.87 6.97 -22.78
CA SER A 308 10.08 6.59 -24.21
C SER A 308 9.66 5.17 -24.55
N CYS A 309 9.32 4.33 -23.56
CA CYS A 309 9.04 2.93 -23.80
C CYS A 309 7.56 2.71 -24.10
N GLU A 310 7.19 2.69 -25.39
CA GLU A 310 5.79 2.57 -25.83
C GLU A 310 5.13 1.23 -25.45
N SER A 311 5.92 0.18 -25.20
CA SER A 311 5.41 -1.15 -24.83
C SER A 311 4.97 -1.27 -23.38
N ARG A 312 5.11 -0.21 -22.56
CA ARG A 312 4.66 -0.21 -21.17
C ARG A 312 3.97 1.09 -20.79
N SER A 313 3.05 0.97 -19.84
CA SER A 313 2.55 2.13 -19.11
C SER A 313 3.49 2.43 -17.93
N PHE A 314 3.90 3.69 -17.80
CA PHE A 314 4.74 4.18 -16.72
C PHE A 314 3.95 5.19 -15.87
N TYR A 315 3.80 4.94 -14.58
CA TYR A 315 2.98 5.76 -13.68
C TYR A 315 3.79 6.29 -12.51
N GLN A 316 3.45 7.49 -12.06
CA GLN A 316 3.86 8.00 -10.75
C GLN A 316 2.69 7.93 -9.80
N LEU A 317 3.00 7.46 -8.60
CA LEU A 317 2.10 7.16 -7.51
C LEU A 317 2.50 8.03 -6.32
N TRP A 318 1.52 8.56 -5.59
CA TRP A 318 1.77 9.27 -4.34
C TRP A 318 0.74 8.89 -3.28
N GLY A 319 1.19 8.84 -2.04
CA GLY A 319 0.32 8.69 -0.90
C GLY A 319 1.07 8.59 0.42
N ALA A 320 0.28 8.47 1.49
CA ALA A 320 0.72 8.33 2.85
C ALA A 320 0.11 7.07 3.48
N THR A 321 0.88 6.45 4.38
CA THR A 321 0.44 5.27 5.15
C THR A 321 -0.83 5.55 5.94
N GLU A 322 -0.97 6.74 6.52
CA GLU A 322 -2.16 7.19 7.24
C GLU A 322 -3.42 7.26 6.38
N ALA A 323 -3.29 7.51 5.07
CA ALA A 323 -4.41 7.51 4.14
C ALA A 323 -4.57 6.17 3.40
N CYS A 324 -3.98 5.10 3.97
CA CYS A 324 -3.97 3.75 3.44
C CYS A 324 -3.22 3.66 2.10
N ILE A 325 -1.89 3.80 2.18
CA ILE A 325 -0.93 3.46 1.12
C ILE A 325 -0.89 4.53 0.02
N LEU A 326 -1.88 4.58 -0.88
CA LEU A 326 -1.87 5.41 -2.09
C LEU A 326 -3.12 6.27 -2.22
N GLN A 327 -2.97 7.53 -2.68
CA GLN A 327 -4.09 8.43 -2.93
C GLN A 327 -4.11 9.04 -4.34
N THR A 328 -2.98 9.16 -5.03
CA THR A 328 -2.96 9.66 -6.41
C THR A 328 -2.19 8.78 -7.38
N ILE A 329 -2.60 8.88 -8.64
CA ILE A 329 -1.97 8.22 -9.78
C ILE A 329 -1.97 9.18 -10.98
N THR A 330 -0.86 9.25 -11.71
CA THR A 330 -0.79 9.98 -12.98
C THR A 330 -1.51 9.23 -14.10
N THR A 331 -1.79 9.90 -15.21
CA THR A 331 -1.90 9.18 -16.49
C THR A 331 -0.56 8.51 -16.84
N PRO A 332 -0.48 7.60 -17.83
CA PRO A 332 0.80 7.13 -18.31
C PRO A 332 1.72 8.32 -18.65
N ILE A 333 2.87 8.36 -17.99
CA ILE A 333 3.81 9.48 -18.05
C ILE A 333 4.39 9.58 -19.45
N THR A 334 4.37 10.80 -19.98
CA THR A 334 4.99 11.23 -21.23
C THR A 334 6.23 12.07 -20.95
N LYS A 335 7.07 12.27 -21.96
CA LYS A 335 8.26 13.12 -21.82
C LYS A 335 7.93 14.58 -21.52
N SER A 336 6.73 15.07 -21.80
CA SER A 336 6.31 16.44 -21.48
C SER A 336 5.93 16.65 -20.02
N ASP A 337 5.73 15.58 -19.24
CA ASP A 337 5.19 15.69 -17.90
C ASP A 337 6.19 16.25 -16.88
N ARG A 338 5.65 16.93 -15.88
CA ARG A 338 6.42 17.52 -14.77
C ARG A 338 6.62 16.47 -13.68
N PRO A 339 7.85 16.23 -13.20
CA PRO A 339 8.09 15.23 -12.14
C PRO A 339 7.39 15.51 -10.80
N GLN A 340 7.01 16.78 -10.56
CA GLN A 340 6.26 17.20 -9.38
C GLN A 340 4.76 16.94 -9.50
N ASN A 341 4.25 16.60 -10.69
CA ASN A 341 2.84 16.26 -10.86
C ASN A 341 2.61 14.85 -10.33
N ILE A 342 1.90 14.77 -9.21
CA ILE A 342 1.54 13.50 -8.55
C ILE A 342 0.23 12.91 -9.11
N GLY A 343 -0.36 13.55 -10.12
CA GLY A 343 -1.50 13.04 -10.85
C GLY A 343 -2.83 13.40 -10.20
N TYR A 344 -3.77 12.48 -10.31
CA TYR A 344 -5.17 12.66 -9.98
C TYR A 344 -5.56 11.80 -8.76
N PRO A 345 -6.56 12.20 -7.98
CA PRO A 345 -7.11 11.35 -6.92
C PRO A 345 -7.53 9.99 -7.48
N LEU A 346 -7.28 8.94 -6.71
CA LEU A 346 -7.80 7.61 -6.98
C LEU A 346 -9.31 7.60 -6.71
N LEU A 347 -10.09 7.97 -7.74
CA LEU A 347 -11.55 8.10 -7.64
C LEU A 347 -12.16 6.78 -7.19
N GLY A 348 -13.18 6.87 -6.34
CA GLY A 348 -13.71 5.73 -5.60
C GLY A 348 -13.02 5.51 -4.26
N ALA A 349 -11.70 5.63 -4.16
CA ALA A 349 -11.00 5.41 -2.88
C ALA A 349 -10.86 6.69 -2.05
N CYS A 350 -10.64 7.83 -2.70
CA CYS A 350 -10.43 9.11 -2.01
C CYS A 350 -10.78 10.33 -2.87
N ARG A 351 -10.86 11.48 -2.19
CA ARG A 351 -10.84 12.82 -2.77
C ARG A 351 -9.65 13.59 -2.21
N LEU A 352 -9.15 14.53 -3.00
CA LEU A 352 -8.05 15.41 -2.62
C LEU A 352 -8.48 16.86 -2.68
N TRP A 353 -8.08 17.59 -1.64
CA TRP A 353 -8.38 19.01 -1.46
C TRP A 353 -7.12 19.77 -1.09
N ILE A 354 -7.11 21.08 -1.38
CA ILE A 354 -6.05 21.99 -0.94
C ILE A 354 -6.65 22.89 0.14
N ALA A 355 -6.18 22.74 1.37
CA ALA A 355 -6.66 23.49 2.52
C ALA A 355 -5.62 24.51 3.02
N ASP A 356 -6.08 25.54 3.73
CA ASP A 356 -5.18 26.44 4.45
C ASP A 356 -4.43 25.65 5.55
N PRO A 357 -3.08 25.63 5.54
CA PRO A 357 -2.30 24.89 6.53
C PRO A 357 -2.55 25.30 7.99
N SER A 358 -2.96 26.56 8.21
CA SER A 358 -3.29 27.12 9.53
C SER A 358 -4.75 26.91 9.92
N CYS A 359 -5.63 26.69 8.94
CA CYS A 359 -7.07 26.52 9.13
C CYS A 359 -7.62 25.42 8.19
N PRO A 360 -7.55 24.14 8.58
CA PRO A 360 -7.95 23.02 7.72
C PRO A 360 -9.45 23.00 7.36
N ASP A 361 -10.27 23.84 8.01
CA ASP A 361 -11.67 24.09 7.66
C ASP A 361 -11.85 25.07 6.48
N THR A 362 -10.77 25.58 5.89
CA THR A 362 -10.81 26.51 4.75
C THR A 362 -10.15 25.88 3.55
N LEU A 363 -10.92 25.64 2.47
CA LEU A 363 -10.36 25.26 1.17
C LEU A 363 -9.81 26.49 0.45
N LEU A 364 -8.69 26.28 -0.24
CA LEU A 364 -8.11 27.26 -1.14
C LEU A 364 -8.64 27.07 -2.56
N LYS A 365 -8.50 28.09 -3.40
CA LYS A 365 -8.91 28.03 -4.81
C LYS A 365 -7.92 27.18 -5.61
N ASP A 366 -8.39 26.62 -6.72
CA ASP A 366 -7.49 25.96 -7.67
C ASP A 366 -6.35 26.91 -8.08
N GLY A 367 -5.13 26.38 -8.12
CA GLY A 367 -3.90 27.13 -8.36
C GLY A 367 -3.23 27.74 -7.12
N ASP A 368 -3.94 27.94 -6.01
CA ASP A 368 -3.34 28.38 -4.75
C ASP A 368 -2.54 27.26 -4.09
N VAL A 369 -1.49 27.63 -3.36
CA VAL A 369 -0.65 26.71 -2.62
C VAL A 369 -1.20 26.56 -1.21
N GLY A 370 -1.42 25.32 -0.78
CA GLY A 370 -1.86 24.98 0.56
C GLY A 370 -1.47 23.55 0.95
N GLU A 371 -2.00 23.09 2.07
CA GLU A 371 -1.83 21.72 2.53
C GLU A 371 -2.71 20.78 1.69
N ILE A 372 -2.10 19.72 1.17
CA ILE A 372 -2.80 18.61 0.54
C ILE A 372 -3.52 17.84 1.66
N VAL A 373 -4.85 17.77 1.61
CA VAL A 373 -5.64 16.96 2.54
C VAL A 373 -6.41 15.89 1.79
N VAL A 374 -6.50 14.71 2.40
CA VAL A 374 -7.13 13.52 1.81
C VAL A 374 -8.44 13.26 2.52
N GLU A 375 -9.52 13.17 1.76
CA GLU A 375 -10.80 12.71 2.26
C GLU A 375 -11.06 11.28 1.80
N SER A 376 -11.31 10.37 2.75
CA SER A 376 -11.57 8.96 2.43
C SER A 376 -12.32 8.25 3.56
N ARG A 377 -13.04 7.18 3.18
CA ARG A 377 -13.60 6.20 4.11
C ARG A 377 -12.56 5.15 4.57
N ALA A 378 -11.46 5.03 3.82
CA ALA A 378 -10.40 4.04 4.01
C ALA A 378 -9.16 4.60 4.76
N LEU A 379 -9.29 5.70 5.49
CA LEU A 379 -8.17 6.22 6.30
C LEU A 379 -7.79 5.27 7.44
N ALA A 380 -6.52 5.27 7.83
CA ALA A 380 -6.05 4.60 9.04
C ALA A 380 -6.84 5.06 10.27
N THR A 381 -6.97 4.17 11.24
CA THR A 381 -7.86 4.39 12.40
C THR A 381 -7.21 5.28 13.45
N GLU A 382 -5.94 5.04 13.76
CA GLU A 382 -5.22 5.75 14.81
C GLU A 382 -3.70 5.68 14.65
N TYR A 383 -3.02 6.54 15.40
CA TYR A 383 -1.67 6.30 15.88
C TYR A 383 -1.72 5.64 17.25
N ILE A 384 -1.12 4.44 17.39
CA ILE A 384 -1.24 3.63 18.61
C ILE A 384 -0.76 4.42 19.83
N GLY A 385 -1.66 4.61 20.81
CA GLY A 385 -1.36 5.28 22.07
C GLY A 385 -1.07 6.78 21.95
N ARG A 386 -1.44 7.42 20.83
CA ARG A 386 -1.19 8.85 20.54
C ARG A 386 -2.47 9.56 20.12
N GLU A 387 -3.43 9.64 21.04
CA GLU A 387 -4.77 10.20 20.79
C GLU A 387 -4.72 11.65 20.30
N GLU A 388 -3.88 12.51 20.91
CA GLU A 388 -3.75 13.91 20.49
C GLU A 388 -3.17 14.07 19.08
N GLU A 389 -2.13 13.31 18.74
CA GLU A 389 -1.57 13.32 17.39
C GLU A 389 -2.58 12.78 16.37
N THR A 390 -3.35 11.75 16.77
CA THR A 390 -4.42 11.18 15.94
C THR A 390 -5.49 12.22 15.67
N ALA A 391 -6.01 12.91 16.68
CA ALA A 391 -7.04 13.93 16.50
C ALA A 391 -6.56 15.14 15.67
N LYS A 392 -5.27 15.47 15.72
CA LYS A 392 -4.69 16.55 14.90
C LYS A 392 -4.54 16.15 13.43
N ALA A 393 -4.23 14.88 13.16
CA ALA A 393 -3.97 14.39 11.81
C ALA A 393 -5.24 13.90 11.11
N PHE A 394 -6.13 13.22 11.84
CA PHE A 394 -7.39 12.67 11.35
C PHE A 394 -8.54 13.53 11.87
N LEU A 395 -9.00 14.44 11.02
CA LEU A 395 -10.14 15.29 11.32
C LEU A 395 -11.43 14.48 11.16
N GLY A 396 -12.44 14.87 11.95
CA GLY A 396 -13.81 14.45 11.74
C GLY A 396 -14.39 15.12 10.49
N GLN A 397 -15.61 15.64 10.61
CA GLN A 397 -16.26 16.38 9.54
C GLN A 397 -15.77 17.84 9.51
N THR A 398 -15.30 18.31 8.37
CA THR A 398 -14.88 19.71 8.16
C THR A 398 -16.02 20.55 7.57
N LYS A 399 -15.93 21.88 7.66
CA LYS A 399 -17.00 22.79 7.18
C LYS A 399 -17.26 22.78 5.68
N TRP A 400 -16.28 22.32 4.90
CA TRP A 400 -16.36 22.28 3.44
C TRP A 400 -16.79 20.90 2.92
N GLN A 401 -16.82 19.87 3.77
CA GLN A 401 -17.37 18.58 3.37
C GLN A 401 -18.88 18.70 3.18
N ASP A 402 -19.38 18.05 2.13
CA ASP A 402 -20.80 17.87 1.91
C ASP A 402 -21.43 17.11 3.10
N ASP A 403 -22.65 17.48 3.51
CA ASP A 403 -23.40 16.77 4.55
C ASP A 403 -23.64 15.29 4.18
N ARG A 404 -23.64 14.98 2.88
CA ARG A 404 -23.73 13.63 2.33
C ARG A 404 -22.42 12.85 2.41
N SER A 405 -21.29 13.52 2.69
CA SER A 405 -20.01 12.83 2.84
C SER A 405 -19.96 12.13 4.18
N HIS A 406 -19.54 10.87 4.13
CA HIS A 406 -19.25 10.07 5.31
C HIS A 406 -17.75 9.76 5.43
N GLY A 407 -16.91 10.45 4.66
CA GLY A 407 -15.46 10.34 4.71
C GLY A 407 -14.86 11.11 5.89
N ARG A 408 -13.76 10.60 6.44
CA ARG A 408 -12.89 11.36 7.35
C ARG A 408 -11.83 12.09 6.53
N VAL A 409 -11.20 13.12 7.11
CA VAL A 409 -10.15 13.90 6.46
C VAL A 409 -8.80 13.67 7.14
N TYR A 410 -7.77 13.35 6.37
CA TYR A 410 -6.38 13.26 6.81
C TYR A 410 -5.56 14.46 6.34
N ARG A 411 -4.85 15.07 7.29
CA ARG A 411 -3.88 16.15 7.07
C ARG A 411 -2.50 15.55 6.79
N THR A 412 -2.01 15.73 5.58
CA THR A 412 -0.77 15.06 5.15
C THR A 412 0.50 15.78 5.62
N GLY A 413 0.38 17.08 5.92
CA GLY A 413 1.53 17.97 6.11
C GLY A 413 2.29 18.29 4.81
N ASP A 414 1.84 17.78 3.65
CA ASP A 414 2.45 18.05 2.35
C ASP A 414 1.81 19.29 1.72
N LEU A 415 2.63 20.12 1.07
CA LEU A 415 2.18 21.32 0.35
C LEU A 415 2.03 21.02 -1.13
N GLY A 416 0.98 21.57 -1.74
CA GLY A 416 0.73 21.43 -3.16
C GLY A 416 -0.29 22.42 -3.67
N ARG A 417 -0.58 22.32 -4.96
CA ARG A 417 -1.66 23.07 -5.62
C ARG A 417 -2.39 22.21 -6.64
N LYS A 418 -3.70 22.36 -6.71
CA LYS A 418 -4.53 21.74 -7.74
C LYS A 418 -4.42 22.53 -9.04
N GLN A 419 -4.24 21.83 -10.15
CA GLN A 419 -4.21 22.39 -11.50
C GLN A 419 -5.62 22.47 -12.09
N ASN A 420 -5.79 23.24 -13.16
CA ASN A 420 -7.08 23.40 -13.85
C ASN A 420 -7.61 22.08 -14.45
N ASP A 421 -6.73 21.14 -14.78
CA ASP A 421 -7.11 19.81 -15.26
C ASP A 421 -7.54 18.86 -14.13
N GLY A 422 -7.38 19.27 -12.86
CA GLY A 422 -7.69 18.48 -11.68
C GLY A 422 -6.50 17.69 -11.11
N SER A 423 -5.34 17.70 -11.77
CA SER A 423 -4.12 17.08 -11.25
C SER A 423 -3.50 17.91 -10.11
N VAL A 424 -2.61 17.32 -9.33
CA VAL A 424 -1.98 17.98 -8.17
C VAL A 424 -0.46 18.08 -8.38
N ILE A 425 0.07 19.29 -8.17
CA ILE A 425 1.52 19.53 -8.11
C ILE A 425 1.96 19.50 -6.65
N PHE A 426 2.86 18.58 -6.32
CA PHE A 426 3.53 18.50 -5.02
C PHE A 426 4.67 19.52 -4.94
N LEU A 427 4.78 20.23 -3.83
CA LEU A 427 5.73 21.34 -3.64
C LEU A 427 6.70 21.15 -2.47
N GLY A 428 6.48 20.15 -1.61
CA GLY A 428 7.33 19.86 -0.45
C GLY A 428 6.51 19.63 0.82
N ARG A 429 7.17 19.63 1.98
CA ARG A 429 6.49 19.49 3.28
C ARG A 429 6.42 20.80 4.04
N ASN A 430 5.34 20.96 4.80
CA ASN A 430 5.06 22.09 5.68
C ASN A 430 5.92 22.06 6.97
N ASP A 431 6.53 20.92 7.32
CA ASP A 431 7.20 20.66 8.61
C ASP A 431 8.74 20.85 8.60
N ASN A 432 9.24 21.88 7.89
CA ASN A 432 10.65 22.36 7.82
C ASN A 432 11.47 22.03 6.55
N GLN A 433 10.85 21.89 5.37
CA GLN A 433 11.62 21.83 4.11
C GLN A 433 11.34 22.95 3.10
N MET A 434 10.38 23.85 3.36
CA MET A 434 10.17 25.07 2.58
C MET A 434 9.78 26.21 3.52
N ASN A 435 10.55 27.30 3.53
CA ASN A 435 10.08 28.54 4.13
C ASN A 435 8.95 29.08 3.22
N PHE A 436 7.86 29.59 3.79
CA PHE A 436 6.75 30.20 3.03
C PHE A 436 7.21 31.23 1.98
N HIS A 437 8.38 31.85 2.15
CA HIS A 437 9.02 32.73 1.18
C HIS A 437 9.44 32.07 -0.15
N ASP A 438 9.65 30.75 -0.20
CA ASP A 438 9.96 30.05 -1.45
C ASP A 438 8.71 29.82 -2.33
N CYS A 439 7.50 29.84 -1.75
CA CYS A 439 6.25 29.84 -2.52
C CYS A 439 6.03 31.15 -3.30
N ASP A 440 6.43 32.29 -2.73
CA ASP A 440 6.34 33.58 -3.41
C ASP A 440 7.31 33.66 -4.62
N ARG A 441 8.49 33.02 -4.53
CA ARG A 441 9.42 32.91 -5.66
C ARG A 441 8.91 32.04 -6.81
N VAL A 442 8.12 31.01 -6.52
CA VAL A 442 7.44 30.22 -7.57
C VAL A 442 6.32 31.05 -8.22
N ARG A 443 5.57 31.85 -7.43
CA ARG A 443 4.59 32.81 -7.94
C ARG A 443 5.22 33.90 -8.84
N GLU A 444 6.44 34.35 -8.54
CA GLU A 444 7.14 35.34 -9.37
C GLU A 444 7.74 34.73 -10.65
N ARG A 445 8.23 33.48 -10.63
CA ARG A 445 8.73 32.81 -11.83
C ARG A 445 7.64 32.54 -12.87
N ASP A 446 6.43 32.17 -12.44
CA ASP A 446 5.30 31.93 -13.35
C ASP A 446 4.74 33.23 -13.97
N LYS A 447 4.97 34.40 -13.36
CA LYS A 447 4.59 35.72 -13.92
C LYS A 447 5.54 36.25 -15.00
N GLY A 448 6.76 35.70 -15.09
CA GLY A 448 7.79 36.16 -16.04
C GLY A 448 7.68 35.57 -17.46
N LEU A 449 6.67 34.74 -17.76
CA LEU A 449 6.52 34.07 -19.05
C LEU A 449 5.40 34.64 -19.94
N THR A 450 4.82 35.79 -19.57
CA THR A 450 3.78 36.48 -20.36
C THR A 450 4.15 37.93 -20.63
N GLU A 451 5.29 38.19 -21.26
CA GLU A 451 5.45 39.41 -22.05
C GLU A 451 5.60 39.04 -23.53
N PRO A 452 4.74 39.57 -24.41
CA PRO A 452 4.90 39.40 -25.85
C PRO A 452 6.06 40.31 -26.30
N PHE A 453 7.09 39.72 -26.91
CA PHE A 453 8.06 40.51 -27.66
C PHE A 453 7.34 41.18 -28.84
N SER A 454 7.11 42.49 -28.73
CA SER A 454 6.75 43.37 -29.84
C SER A 454 7.89 44.35 -30.12
N GLU A 455 8.22 44.41 -31.41
CA GLU A 455 9.23 45.20 -32.15
C GLU A 455 10.69 44.73 -32.13
#